data_AF-A0A5C7UX00-F1
#
_entry.id   AF-A0A5C7UX00-F1
#
_cell.length_a   1.000
_cell.length_b   1.000
_cell.length_c   1.000
_cell.angle_alpha   90.00
_cell.angle_beta   90.00
_cell.angle_gamma   90.00
#
_symmetry.space_group_name_H-M   'P 1'
#
loop_
_entity.id
_entity.type
_entity.pdbx_description
1 polymer ?
#
loop_
_entity_poly.entity_id
_entity_poly.type
_entity_poly.pdbx_seq_one_letter_code
_entity_poly.pdbx_strand_id
1 'polypeptide(L)' 'MKITYFFAMAAVLILVACGGRPSAPESPDPDAYGKTIQPFHQIPAGDQEGGGKARSTEEKSNY' A
#
# COMPACT_ATOMS: atom_id res chain seq x y z
N MET A 1 -30.58 31.37 -11.57
CA MET A 1 -29.22 31.35 -12.18
C MET A 1 -28.09 31.41 -11.15
N LYS A 2 -28.09 32.31 -10.16
CA LYS A 2 -27.00 32.35 -9.14
C LYS A 2 -26.83 31.04 -8.36
N ILE A 3 -27.94 30.39 -8.00
CA ILE A 3 -27.90 29.16 -7.18
C ILE A 3 -27.40 27.95 -7.98
N THR A 4 -27.67 27.88 -9.28
CA THR A 4 -27.21 26.79 -10.15
C THR A 4 -25.70 26.80 -10.31
N TYR A 5 -25.07 27.98 -10.34
CA TYR A 5 -23.60 28.08 -10.34
C TYR A 5 -22.98 27.59 -9.02
N PHE A 6 -23.64 27.83 -7.89
CA PHE A 6 -23.21 27.31 -6.59
C PHE A 6 -23.22 25.77 -6.56
N PHE A 7 -24.30 25.16 -7.03
CA PHE A 7 -24.38 23.69 -7.10
C PHE A 7 -23.36 23.10 -8.08
N ALA A 8 -23.11 23.75 -9.21
CA ALA A 8 -22.10 23.32 -10.16
C ALA A 8 -20.68 23.34 -9.55
N MET A 9 -20.34 24.43 -8.85
CA MET A 9 -19.04 24.53 -8.16
C MET A 9 -18.90 23.50 -7.04
N ALA A 10 -19.95 23.27 -6.24
CA ALA A 10 -19.93 22.25 -5.19
C ALA A 10 -19.71 20.84 -5.76
N ALA A 11 -20.37 20.49 -6.87
CA ALA A 11 -20.22 19.20 -7.52
C ALA A 11 -18.79 18.97 -8.04
N VAL A 12 -18.16 19.99 -8.63
CA VAL A 12 -16.76 19.92 -9.09
C VAL A 12 -15.80 19.69 -7.93
N LEU A 13 -15.99 20.40 -6.80
CA LEU A 13 -15.14 20.24 -5.62
C LEU A 13 -15.24 18.84 -5.01
N ILE A 14 -16.45 18.25 -4.97
CA ILE A 14 -16.66 16.88 -4.48
C ILE A 14 -15.94 15.85 -5.37
N LEU A 15 -15.99 16.02 -6.70
CA LEU A 15 -15.32 15.12 -7.64
C LEU A 15 -13.79 15.18 -7.51
N VAL A 16 -13.21 16.36 -7.32
CA VAL A 16 -11.76 16.52 -7.13
C VAL A 16 -11.32 15.92 -5.79
N ALA A 17 -12.11 16.09 -4.73
CA ALA A 17 -11.79 15.57 -3.40
C ALA A 17 -11.83 14.03 -3.32
N CYS A 18 -12.75 13.39 -4.05
CA CYS A 18 -12.94 11.94 -3.99
C CYS A 18 -12.33 11.16 -5.16
N GLY A 19 -12.00 11.82 -6.29
CA GLY A 19 -11.55 11.16 -7.52
C GLY A 19 -10.09 11.34 -7.89
N GLY A 20 -9.35 12.23 -7.21
CA GLY A 20 -8.03 12.67 -7.67
C GLY A 20 -6.87 11.69 -7.45
N ARG A 21 -7.01 10.72 -6.54
CA ARG A 21 -6.00 9.67 -6.32
C ARG A 21 -6.69 8.33 -6.09
N PRO A 22 -6.46 7.33 -6.95
CA PRO A 22 -6.88 5.98 -6.62
C PRO A 22 -6.20 5.57 -5.30
N SER A 23 -6.97 5.01 -4.37
CA SER A 23 -6.44 4.49 -3.10
C SER A 23 -5.52 3.28 -3.32
N ALA A 24 -5.63 2.65 -4.50
CA ALA A 24 -4.73 1.63 -4.98
C ALA A 24 -3.65 2.26 -5.89
N PRO A 25 -2.39 1.84 -5.78
CA PRO A 25 -1.34 2.29 -6.71
C PRO A 25 -1.68 1.85 -8.15
N GLU A 26 -1.27 2.63 -9.15
CA GLU A 26 -1.53 2.31 -10.57
C GLU A 26 -0.83 1.03 -11.04
N SER A 27 0.22 0.61 -10.34
CA SER A 27 0.93 -0.64 -10.58
C SER A 27 1.27 -1.32 -9.25
N PRO A 28 1.39 -2.66 -9.23
CA PRO A 28 2.00 -3.36 -8.11
C PRO A 28 3.38 -2.79 -7.84
N ASP A 29 3.71 -2.60 -6.56
CA ASP A 29 5.07 -2.26 -6.15
C ASP A 29 5.97 -3.50 -6.38
N PRO A 30 6.92 -3.45 -7.33
CA PRO A 30 7.80 -4.59 -7.60
C PRO A 30 8.67 -4.95 -6.37
N ASP A 31 8.95 -3.98 -5.49
CA ASP A 31 9.74 -4.22 -4.27
C ASP A 31 8.92 -4.91 -3.16
N ALA A 32 7.58 -4.85 -3.25
CA ALA A 32 6.68 -5.58 -2.36
C ALA A 32 6.49 -7.04 -2.79
N TYR A 33 6.81 -7.38 -4.04
CA TYR A 33 6.67 -8.74 -4.55
C TYR A 33 7.71 -9.67 -3.90
N GLY A 34 7.26 -10.87 -3.52
CA GLY A 34 8.13 -11.87 -2.87
C GLY A 34 8.53 -11.53 -1.42
N LYS A 35 8.03 -10.43 -0.85
CA LYS A 35 8.14 -10.19 0.60
C LYS A 35 7.18 -11.13 1.31
N THR A 36 7.73 -12.16 1.93
CA THR A 36 6.98 -13.04 2.82
C THR A 36 6.40 -12.16 3.94
N ILE A 37 5.09 -12.27 4.17
CA ILE A 37 4.45 -11.71 5.37
C ILE A 37 5.25 -12.26 6.54
N GLN A 38 6.00 -11.40 7.22
CA GLN A 38 6.75 -11.85 8.38
C GLN A 38 5.73 -12.37 9.38
N PRO A 39 5.76 -13.67 9.74
CA PRO A 39 4.68 -14.28 10.49
C PRO A 39 4.46 -13.65 11.87
N PHE A 40 5.44 -12.86 12.34
CA PHE A 40 5.46 -12.26 13.67
C PHE A 40 5.44 -10.73 13.61
N HIS A 41 4.43 -10.12 13.02
CA HIS A 41 4.25 -8.64 13.08
C HIS A 41 4.09 -8.09 14.51
N GLN A 42 3.89 -8.96 15.50
CA GLN A 42 3.77 -8.63 16.92
C GLN A 42 5.12 -8.63 17.66
N ILE A 43 6.18 -9.16 17.05
CA ILE A 43 7.49 -9.29 17.67
C ILE A 43 8.41 -8.25 17.02
N PRO A 44 9.10 -7.39 17.81
CA PRO A 44 10.11 -6.47 17.27
C PRO A 44 11.15 -7.23 16.43
N ALA A 45 11.60 -6.64 15.31
CA ALA A 45 12.48 -7.33 14.37
C ALA A 45 13.79 -7.86 14.97
N GLY A 46 14.29 -7.21 16.03
CA GLY A 46 15.48 -7.66 16.77
C GLY A 46 15.27 -8.95 17.56
N ASP A 47 14.02 -9.29 17.89
CA ASP A 47 13.63 -10.46 18.69
C ASP A 47 13.10 -11.62 17.81
N GLN A 48 12.95 -11.39 16.50
CA GLN A 48 12.56 -12.43 15.54
C GLN A 48 13.78 -13.28 15.16
N GLU A 49 13.63 -14.61 15.13
CA GLU A 49 14.67 -15.50 14.59
C GLU A 49 15.05 -15.07 13.17
N GLY A 50 16.35 -14.86 12.92
CA GLY A 50 16.84 -14.34 11.64
C GLY A 50 16.76 -12.81 11.48
N GLY A 51 16.56 -12.06 12.57
CA GLY A 51 16.58 -10.59 12.58
C GLY A 51 15.50 -9.96 11.72
N GLY A 52 14.35 -10.63 11.60
CA GLY A 52 13.23 -10.21 10.74
C GLY A 52 13.45 -10.44 9.25
N LYS A 53 14.37 -11.32 8.85
CA LYS A 53 14.49 -11.76 7.46
C LYS A 53 13.75 -13.07 7.24
N ALA A 54 13.18 -13.24 6.04
CA ALA A 54 12.60 -14.51 5.65
C ALA A 54 13.72 -15.57 5.52
N ARG A 55 13.62 -16.67 6.27
CA ARG A 55 14.56 -17.81 6.21
C ARG A 55 14.79 -18.32 4.78
N SER A 56 13.83 -18.13 3.88
CA SER A 56 13.90 -18.49 2.45
C SER A 56 14.94 -17.71 1.64
N THR A 57 15.54 -16.65 2.19
CA THR A 57 16.54 -15.83 1.49
C THR A 57 17.98 -16.21 1.77
N GLU A 58 18.23 -17.05 2.78
CA GLU A 58 19.59 -17.40 3.22
C GLU A 58 20.01 -18.80 2.77
N GLU A 59 19.06 -19.72 2.59
CA GLU A 59 19.36 -21.08 2.14
C GLU A 59 19.19 -21.19 0.62
N LYS A 60 20.31 -21.30 -0.11
CA LYS A 60 20.28 -21.67 -1.53
C LYS A 60 19.71 -23.08 -1.63
N SER A 61 18.45 -23.16 -2.07
CA SER A 61 17.81 -24.39 -2.50
C SER A 61 18.71 -25.11 -3.53
N ASN A 62 19.11 -26.36 -3.25
CA ASN A 62 19.91 -27.21 -4.15
C ASN A 62 19.04 -28.02 -5.14
N TYR A 63 17.90 -27.46 -5.56
CA TYR A 63 17.06 -28.07 -6.60
C TYR A 63 17.41 -27.53 -7.99
#